data_AF-A0A419KPC6-F1
#
_entry.id   AF-A0A419KPC6-F1
#
_cell.length_a   1.000
_cell.length_b   1.000
_cell.length_c   1.000
_cell.angle_alpha   90.00
_cell.angle_beta   90.00
_cell.angle_gamma   90.00
#
_symmetry.space_group_name_H-M   'P 1'
#
loop_
_entity.id
_entity.type
_entity.pdbx_description
1 polymer ?
#
loop_
_entity_poly.entity_id
_entity_poly.type
_entity_poly.pdbx_seq_one_letter_code
_entity_poly.pdbx_strand_id
1 'polypeptide(L)'
;MEDFTTCDSSKIIDEILSAYEEASKEREIMLIEGASTLSSGTFLNCSVPHLASKLNAQILLISRFKNDHIIDEILQARDYASKWNMQISGVIINRVPEGRMERAKRIIKPFLEKNGIKVLGIIPEDVILGAITVREIHEAVGGNVLAGEEGMDKLVETVLVGAMTPESAMRYFQKAKNELVITGGDRTDIVFAALEAGA
;
A
#
# COMPACT_ATOMS: atom_id res chain seq x y z
N MET A 1 -13.51 5.76 -21.69
CA MET A 1 -12.82 6.99 -21.25
C MET A 1 -13.93 8.02 -21.10
N GLU A 2 -14.64 7.96 -19.97
CA GLU A 2 -15.79 8.84 -19.74
C GLU A 2 -15.33 10.28 -19.51
N ASP A 3 -16.11 11.21 -20.07
CA ASP A 3 -15.80 12.61 -20.20
C ASP A 3 -15.62 13.32 -18.85
N PHE A 4 -14.52 14.06 -18.72
CA PHE A 4 -14.28 15.00 -17.64
C PHE A 4 -15.37 16.08 -17.67
N THR A 5 -16.36 15.96 -16.78
CA THR A 5 -17.32 17.03 -16.53
C THR A 5 -16.65 18.09 -15.66
N THR A 6 -16.89 19.37 -15.97
CA THR A 6 -16.49 20.51 -15.15
C THR A 6 -17.30 20.49 -13.84
N CYS A 7 -16.91 19.63 -12.90
CA CYS A 7 -17.42 19.70 -11.54
C CYS A 7 -16.87 20.96 -10.87
N ASP A 8 -17.75 21.69 -10.20
CA ASP A 8 -17.37 22.83 -9.38
C ASP A 8 -16.52 22.33 -8.20
N SER A 9 -15.21 22.57 -8.27
CA SER A 9 -14.26 22.18 -7.23
C SER A 9 -14.65 22.68 -5.83
N SER A 10 -15.33 23.84 -5.74
CA SER A 10 -15.76 24.37 -4.44
C SER A 10 -16.80 23.46 -3.80
N LYS A 11 -17.78 23.00 -4.60
CA LYS A 11 -18.86 22.17 -4.12
C LYS A 11 -18.36 20.83 -3.55
N ILE A 12 -17.36 20.23 -4.19
CA ILE A 12 -16.76 18.97 -3.73
C ILE A 12 -16.08 19.15 -2.38
N ILE A 13 -15.32 20.24 -2.20
CA ILE A 13 -14.66 20.54 -0.93
C ILE A 13 -15.72 20.72 0.17
N ASP A 14 -16.79 21.48 -0.11
CA ASP A 14 -17.87 21.73 0.85
C ASP A 14 -18.58 20.43 1.26
N GLU A 15 -18.80 19.50 0.31
CA GLU A 15 -19.36 18.17 0.59
C GLU A 15 -18.43 17.34 1.50
N ILE A 16 -17.11 17.36 1.26
CA ILE A 16 -16.12 16.67 2.10
C ILE A 16 -16.09 17.26 3.52
N LEU A 17 -16.10 18.59 3.64
CA LEU A 17 -16.09 19.28 4.93
C LEU A 17 -17.36 18.96 5.74
N SER A 18 -18.53 18.98 5.08
CA SER A 18 -19.80 18.62 5.71
C SER A 18 -19.83 17.16 6.18
N ALA A 19 -19.32 16.23 5.37
CA ALA A 19 -19.21 14.82 5.76
C ALA A 19 -18.25 14.62 6.95
N TYR A 20 -17.13 15.36 6.98
CA TYR A 20 -16.21 15.35 8.11
C TYR A 20 -16.86 15.91 9.39
N GLU A 21 -17.57 17.03 9.30
CA GLU A 21 -18.28 17.63 10.43
C GLU A 21 -19.30 16.65 11.03
N GLU A 22 -20.08 15.97 10.20
CA GLU A 22 -21.03 14.96 10.68
C GLU A 22 -20.31 13.78 11.34
N ALA A 23 -19.27 13.23 10.71
CA ALA A 23 -18.55 12.07 11.22
C ALA A 23 -17.75 12.36 12.50
N SER A 24 -17.32 13.61 12.70
CA SER A 24 -16.53 14.04 13.86
C SER A 24 -17.36 14.42 15.08
N LYS A 25 -18.69 14.49 14.96
CA LYS A 25 -19.58 14.74 16.11
C LYS A 25 -19.33 13.74 17.23
N GLU A 26 -19.17 14.27 18.44
CA GLU A 26 -18.96 13.48 19.66
C GLU A 26 -17.69 12.60 19.62
N ARG A 27 -16.72 12.92 18.76
CA ARG A 27 -15.42 12.23 18.68
C ARG A 27 -14.30 13.13 19.20
N GLU A 28 -13.43 12.56 20.02
CA GLU A 28 -12.24 13.24 20.54
C GLU A 28 -11.08 13.22 19.54
N ILE A 29 -11.00 12.16 18.72
CA ILE A 29 -9.96 11.94 17.72
C ILE A 29 -10.60 11.42 16.43
N MET A 30 -10.19 12.00 15.31
CA MET A 30 -10.55 11.54 13.97
C MET A 30 -9.31 11.07 13.22
N LEU A 31 -9.38 9.87 12.66
CA LEU A 31 -8.38 9.37 11.72
C LEU A 31 -8.94 9.48 10.30
N ILE A 32 -8.25 10.22 9.45
CA ILE A 32 -8.65 10.46 8.07
C ILE A 32 -7.63 9.77 7.18
N GLU A 33 -8.07 8.75 6.44
CA GLU A 33 -7.24 8.14 5.41
C GLU A 33 -7.20 9.06 4.18
N GLY A 34 -5.99 9.47 3.80
CA GLY A 34 -5.79 10.26 2.59
C GLY A 34 -5.88 9.40 1.33
N ALA A 35 -5.93 10.05 0.17
CA ALA A 35 -5.83 9.35 -1.11
C ALA A 35 -4.46 8.67 -1.28
N SER A 36 -4.36 7.78 -2.28
CA SER A 36 -3.17 6.98 -2.57
C SER A 36 -1.86 7.76 -2.75
N THR A 37 -1.95 9.04 -3.15
CA THR A 37 -0.82 9.97 -3.24
C THR A 37 -1.25 11.34 -2.72
N LEU A 38 -0.30 12.15 -2.25
CA LEU A 38 -0.61 13.50 -1.77
C LEU A 38 -1.20 14.42 -2.84
N SER A 39 -0.88 14.18 -4.11
CA SER A 39 -1.33 14.98 -5.25
C SER A 39 -2.64 14.49 -5.88
N SER A 40 -3.14 13.31 -5.49
CA SER A 40 -4.46 12.84 -5.89
C SER A 40 -5.50 13.91 -5.58
N GLY A 41 -6.36 14.26 -6.54
CA GLY A 41 -7.37 15.32 -6.40
C GLY A 41 -6.88 16.75 -6.67
N THR A 42 -5.59 16.99 -6.99
CA THR A 42 -5.07 18.35 -7.26
C THR A 42 -5.84 19.09 -8.36
N PHE A 43 -6.25 18.40 -9.43
CA PHE A 43 -7.01 19.03 -10.52
C PHE A 43 -8.40 19.52 -10.10
N LEU A 44 -8.93 18.99 -8.99
CA LEU A 44 -10.18 19.43 -8.34
C LEU A 44 -9.90 20.37 -7.15
N ASN A 45 -8.68 20.85 -7.00
CA ASN A 45 -8.22 21.59 -5.83
C ASN A 45 -8.44 20.83 -4.50
N CYS A 46 -8.46 19.50 -4.54
CA CYS A 46 -8.70 18.60 -3.41
C CYS A 46 -7.47 17.75 -3.08
N SER A 47 -6.26 18.29 -3.26
CA SER A 47 -5.04 17.57 -2.87
C SER A 47 -5.02 17.32 -1.36
N VAL A 48 -4.33 16.27 -0.92
CA VAL A 48 -4.30 15.87 0.50
C VAL A 48 -3.82 17.02 1.41
N PRO A 49 -2.71 17.74 1.10
CA PRO A 49 -2.31 18.87 1.93
C PRO A 49 -3.29 20.05 1.89
N HIS A 50 -3.98 20.27 0.76
CA HIS A 50 -5.01 21.31 0.68
C HIS A 50 -6.18 20.99 1.62
N LEU A 51 -6.72 19.77 1.53
CA LEU A 51 -7.81 19.31 2.39
C LEU A 51 -7.39 19.30 3.86
N ALA A 52 -6.19 18.82 4.17
CA ALA A 52 -5.66 18.86 5.54
C ALA A 52 -5.61 20.28 6.10
N SER A 53 -5.22 21.28 5.29
CA SER A 53 -5.23 22.69 5.71
C SER A 53 -6.64 23.21 6.03
N LYS A 54 -7.66 22.77 5.27
CA LYS A 54 -9.06 23.15 5.47
C LYS A 54 -9.69 22.47 6.68
N LEU A 55 -9.32 21.22 6.93
CA LEU A 55 -9.76 20.40 8.04
C LEU A 55 -9.01 20.68 9.35
N ASN A 56 -7.98 21.55 9.31
CA ASN A 56 -7.04 21.76 10.41
C ASN A 56 -6.42 20.43 10.91
N ALA A 57 -6.16 19.51 9.98
CA ALA A 57 -5.67 18.17 10.26
C ALA A 57 -4.13 18.11 10.23
N GLN A 58 -3.56 17.24 11.05
CA GLN A 58 -2.14 16.90 11.01
C GLN A 58 -1.89 15.81 9.96
N ILE A 59 -0.75 15.89 9.27
CA ILE A 59 -0.38 14.91 8.25
C ILE A 59 0.64 13.93 8.83
N LEU A 60 0.23 12.68 8.97
CA LEU A 60 1.10 11.54 9.25
C LEU A 60 1.37 10.79 7.95
N LEU A 61 2.63 10.74 7.51
CA LEU A 61 2.99 10.06 6.27
C LEU A 61 3.37 8.60 6.54
N ILE A 62 2.76 7.67 5.81
CA ILE A 62 3.14 6.25 5.83
C ILE A 62 3.88 5.95 4.53
N SER A 63 5.18 5.67 4.63
CA SER A 63 6.04 5.44 3.47
C SER A 63 6.52 4.00 3.43
N ARG A 64 6.16 3.25 2.37
CA ARG A 64 6.60 1.87 2.18
C ARG A 64 8.08 1.83 1.80
N PHE A 65 8.88 1.10 2.55
CA PHE A 65 10.29 0.90 2.24
C PHE A 65 10.47 -0.01 1.03
N LYS A 66 11.09 0.51 -0.03
CA LYS A 66 11.51 -0.27 -1.21
C LYS A 66 13.03 -0.29 -1.32
N ASN A 67 13.63 0.89 -1.20
CA ASN A 67 15.06 1.15 -1.25
C ASN A 67 15.33 2.54 -0.65
N ASP A 68 16.54 3.05 -0.81
CA ASP A 68 16.95 4.33 -0.21
C ASP A 68 16.28 5.56 -0.85
N HIS A 69 15.65 5.44 -2.04
CA HIS A 69 14.88 6.53 -2.65
C HIS A 69 13.68 6.97 -1.82
N ILE A 70 13.28 6.17 -0.82
CA ILE A 70 12.29 6.59 0.17
C ILE A 70 12.65 7.93 0.84
N ILE A 71 13.96 8.23 0.98
CA ILE A 71 14.42 9.51 1.50
C ILE A 71 13.96 10.65 0.59
N ASP A 72 14.21 10.52 -0.71
CA ASP A 72 13.85 11.52 -1.71
C ASP A 72 12.33 11.69 -1.79
N GLU A 73 11.59 10.57 -1.77
CA GLU A 73 10.12 10.56 -1.77
C GLU A 73 9.53 11.30 -0.55
N ILE A 74 10.09 11.07 0.64
CA ILE A 74 9.64 11.73 1.88
C ILE A 74 9.97 13.24 1.86
N LEU A 75 11.17 13.62 1.40
CA LEU A 75 11.56 15.02 1.27
C LEU A 75 10.67 15.74 0.25
N GLN A 76 10.40 15.12 -0.89
CA GLN A 76 9.48 15.64 -1.89
C GLN A 76 8.07 15.81 -1.32
N ALA A 77 7.58 14.84 -0.54
CA ALA A 77 6.27 14.92 0.13
C ALA A 77 6.19 16.10 1.10
N ARG A 78 7.24 16.34 1.90
CA ARG A 78 7.36 17.52 2.78
C ARG A 78 7.29 18.82 1.98
N ASP A 79 8.08 18.92 0.91
CA ASP A 79 8.15 20.15 0.09
C ASP A 79 6.83 20.41 -0.63
N TYR A 80 6.15 19.35 -1.08
CA TYR A 80 4.84 19.43 -1.68
C TYR A 80 3.78 19.92 -0.67
N ALA A 81 3.76 19.37 0.55
CA ALA A 81 2.83 19.80 1.60
C ALA A 81 3.03 21.28 1.99
N SER A 82 4.28 21.75 1.96
CA SER A 82 4.65 23.13 2.29
C SER A 82 3.99 24.16 1.36
N LYS A 83 3.57 23.80 0.14
CA LYS A 83 2.81 24.69 -0.76
C LYS A 83 1.48 25.17 -0.18
N TRP A 84 0.92 24.41 0.75
CA TRP A 84 -0.33 24.75 1.47
C TRP A 84 -0.08 25.13 2.93
N ASN A 85 1.15 25.55 3.26
CA ASN A 85 1.59 25.83 4.63
C ASN A 85 1.39 24.66 5.61
N MET A 86 1.26 23.44 5.09
CA MET A 86 1.16 22.23 5.90
C MET A 86 2.54 21.65 6.18
N GLN A 87 2.71 21.10 7.38
CA GLN A 87 3.90 20.38 7.79
C GLN A 87 3.57 18.91 8.03
N ILE A 88 4.49 18.03 7.65
CA ILE A 88 4.38 16.60 7.95
C ILE A 88 4.71 16.41 9.43
N SER A 89 3.73 16.03 10.24
CA SER A 89 3.86 15.87 11.70
C SER A 89 4.78 14.70 12.07
N GLY A 90 4.91 13.73 11.17
CA GLY A 90 5.91 12.69 11.24
C GLY A 90 5.75 11.65 10.14
N VAL A 91 6.69 10.73 10.08
CA VAL A 91 6.72 9.65 9.10
C VAL A 91 6.83 8.31 9.80
N ILE A 92 6.08 7.33 9.30
CA ILE A 92 6.26 5.91 9.62
C ILE A 92 6.85 5.24 8.37
N ILE A 93 8.02 4.63 8.53
CA ILE A 93 8.63 3.80 7.50
C ILE A 93 8.06 2.40 7.65
N ASN A 94 7.24 1.97 6.70
CA ASN A 94 6.48 0.72 6.78
C ASN A 94 7.07 -0.37 5.88
N ARG A 95 6.82 -1.64 6.25
CA ARG A 95 7.26 -2.85 5.53
C ARG A 95 8.76 -2.86 5.21
N VAL A 96 9.58 -2.65 6.23
CA VAL A 96 11.04 -2.72 6.08
C VAL A 96 11.49 -4.19 6.14
N PRO A 97 12.16 -4.72 5.10
CA PRO A 97 12.70 -6.08 5.15
C PRO A 97 13.65 -6.24 6.34
N GLU A 98 13.63 -7.40 7.01
CA GLU A 98 14.44 -7.64 8.22
C GLU A 98 15.93 -7.29 8.02
N GLY A 99 16.52 -7.71 6.89
CA GLY A 99 17.92 -7.42 6.53
C GLY A 99 18.22 -5.93 6.27
N ARG A 100 17.20 -5.07 6.20
CA ARG A 100 17.31 -3.62 6.00
C ARG A 100 16.92 -2.82 7.24
N MET A 101 16.47 -3.46 8.32
CA MET A 101 16.03 -2.79 9.55
C MET A 101 17.12 -1.90 10.15
N GLU A 102 18.37 -2.35 10.18
CA GLU A 102 19.46 -1.52 10.70
C GLU A 102 19.77 -0.32 9.79
N ARG A 103 19.73 -0.52 8.47
CA ARG A 103 19.90 0.59 7.52
C ARG A 103 18.83 1.66 7.74
N ALA A 104 17.57 1.24 7.92
CA ALA A 104 16.47 2.16 8.22
C ALA A 104 16.69 2.91 9.54
N LYS A 105 17.12 2.21 10.59
CA LYS A 105 17.32 2.78 11.94
C LYS A 105 18.54 3.70 12.06
N ARG A 106 19.70 3.31 11.53
CA ARG A 106 20.97 4.04 11.72
C ARG A 106 21.33 5.03 10.64
N ILE A 107 20.77 4.87 9.43
CA ILE A 107 21.13 5.73 8.30
C ILE A 107 19.93 6.61 7.91
N ILE A 108 18.80 5.98 7.58
CA ILE A 108 17.65 6.69 7.00
C ILE A 108 16.97 7.58 8.02
N LYS A 109 16.64 7.03 9.20
CA LYS A 109 15.98 7.81 10.26
C LYS A 109 16.80 9.05 10.66
N PRO A 110 18.09 8.95 11.01
CA PRO A 110 18.88 10.13 11.38
C PRO A 110 19.01 11.14 10.24
N PHE A 111 19.09 10.68 8.99
CA PHE A 111 19.12 11.57 7.83
C PHE A 111 17.82 12.39 7.71
N LEU A 112 16.66 11.74 7.82
CA LEU A 112 15.35 12.42 7.79
C LEU A 112 15.18 13.39 8.96
N GLU A 113 15.56 12.98 10.18
CA GLU A 113 15.49 13.81 11.38
C GLU A 113 16.39 15.05 11.28
N LYS A 114 17.60 14.90 10.73
CA LYS A 114 18.50 16.03 10.43
C LYS A 114 17.89 17.01 9.41
N ASN A 115 17.01 16.54 8.53
CA ASN A 115 16.28 17.35 7.55
C ASN A 115 14.92 17.84 8.08
N GLY A 116 14.69 17.81 9.39
CA GLY A 116 13.50 18.34 10.04
C GLY A 116 12.27 17.44 9.95
N ILE A 117 12.42 16.18 9.55
CA ILE A 117 11.32 15.22 9.43
C ILE A 117 11.41 14.20 10.57
N LYS A 118 10.43 14.21 11.46
CA LYS A 118 10.40 13.29 12.60
C LYS A 118 9.99 11.88 12.15
N VAL A 119 10.83 10.88 12.41
CA VAL A 119 10.48 9.47 12.16
C VAL A 119 9.87 8.89 13.43
N LEU A 120 8.57 8.66 13.39
CA LEU A 120 7.78 8.18 14.54
C LEU A 120 7.91 6.67 14.73
N GLY A 121 8.13 5.93 13.64
CA GLY A 121 8.20 4.48 13.67
C GLY A 121 8.88 3.88 12.45
N ILE A 122 9.44 2.69 12.64
CA ILE A 122 9.96 1.83 11.59
C ILE A 122 9.34 0.45 11.81
N ILE A 123 8.47 0.04 10.91
CA ILE A 123 7.71 -1.20 11.01
C ILE A 123 8.34 -2.23 10.07
N PRO A 124 8.75 -3.41 10.59
CA PRO A 124 9.28 -4.47 9.74
C PRO A 124 8.21 -5.00 8.78
N GLU A 125 8.65 -5.63 7.70
CA GLU A 125 7.74 -6.39 6.84
C GLU A 125 7.24 -7.63 7.58
N ASP A 126 5.92 -7.77 7.66
CA ASP A 126 5.23 -8.92 8.21
C ASP A 126 4.45 -9.58 7.07
N VAL A 127 4.80 -10.83 6.78
CA VAL A 127 4.24 -11.58 5.65
C VAL A 127 2.76 -11.87 5.86
N ILE A 128 2.33 -12.11 7.10
CA ILE A 128 0.94 -12.44 7.43
C ILE A 128 0.07 -11.19 7.26
N LEU A 129 0.51 -10.04 7.76
CA LEU A 129 -0.20 -8.77 7.56
C LEU A 129 -0.18 -8.29 6.10
N GLY A 130 0.77 -8.78 5.31
CA GLY A 130 0.86 -8.52 3.88
C GLY A 130 0.08 -9.50 3.00
N ALA A 131 -0.34 -10.63 3.56
CA ALA A 131 -1.02 -11.69 2.83
C ALA A 131 -2.46 -11.30 2.52
N ILE A 132 -2.93 -11.75 1.36
CA ILE A 132 -4.31 -11.59 0.90
C ILE A 132 -4.95 -12.97 0.79
N THR A 133 -6.26 -13.05 0.94
CA THR A 133 -6.99 -14.29 0.76
C THR A 133 -7.10 -14.68 -0.71
N VAL A 134 -7.27 -15.98 -0.99
CA VAL A 134 -7.60 -16.46 -2.34
C VAL A 134 -8.90 -15.81 -2.84
N ARG A 135 -9.85 -15.55 -1.95
CA ARG A 135 -11.11 -14.83 -2.22
C ARG A 135 -10.87 -13.43 -2.78
N GLU A 136 -10.06 -12.62 -2.11
CA GLU A 136 -9.75 -11.26 -2.57
C GLU A 136 -9.08 -11.27 -3.95
N ILE A 137 -8.20 -12.26 -4.21
CA ILE A 137 -7.57 -12.44 -5.53
C ILE A 137 -8.63 -12.77 -6.58
N HIS A 138 -9.52 -13.73 -6.29
CA HIS A 138 -10.58 -14.13 -7.20
C HIS A 138 -11.52 -12.96 -7.54
N GLU A 139 -11.92 -12.18 -6.53
CA GLU A 139 -12.77 -11.00 -6.72
C GLU A 139 -12.09 -9.92 -7.57
N ALA A 140 -10.78 -9.70 -7.37
CA ALA A 140 -10.01 -8.73 -8.15
C ALA A 140 -9.77 -9.17 -9.61
N VAL A 141 -9.54 -10.47 -9.84
CA VAL A 141 -9.26 -11.03 -11.18
C VAL A 141 -10.54 -11.28 -11.97
N GLY A 142 -11.66 -11.59 -11.30
CA GLY A 142 -12.90 -12.01 -11.95
C GLY A 142 -12.78 -13.36 -12.66
N GLY A 143 -11.94 -14.26 -12.12
CA GLY A 143 -11.71 -15.59 -12.67
C GLY A 143 -12.84 -16.59 -12.37
N ASN A 144 -12.69 -17.83 -12.83
CA ASN A 144 -13.59 -18.93 -12.48
C ASN A 144 -12.86 -19.92 -11.56
N VAL A 145 -13.49 -20.29 -10.44
CA VAL A 145 -12.99 -21.37 -9.58
C VAL A 145 -13.35 -22.71 -10.22
N LEU A 146 -12.34 -23.54 -10.50
CA LEU A 146 -12.54 -24.87 -11.10
C LEU A 146 -12.60 -25.98 -10.05
N ALA A 147 -11.93 -25.79 -8.91
CA ALA A 147 -11.88 -26.72 -7.78
C ALA A 147 -11.41 -26.00 -6.50
N GLY A 148 -11.65 -26.61 -5.33
CA GLY A 148 -11.11 -26.15 -4.05
C GLY A 148 -11.81 -24.93 -3.45
N GLU A 149 -13.13 -24.78 -3.65
CA GLU A 149 -13.94 -23.67 -3.11
C GLU A 149 -13.83 -23.53 -1.58
N GLU A 150 -13.58 -24.63 -0.87
CA GLU A 150 -13.34 -24.64 0.57
C GLU A 150 -12.05 -23.91 0.99
N GLY A 151 -11.12 -23.69 0.06
CA GLY A 151 -9.84 -23.03 0.29
C GLY A 151 -9.85 -21.50 0.11
N MET A 152 -11.00 -20.89 -0.19
CA MET A 152 -11.08 -19.48 -0.60
C MET A 152 -10.61 -18.49 0.48
N ASP A 153 -10.71 -18.85 1.76
CA ASP A 153 -10.28 -18.00 2.88
C ASP A 153 -8.84 -18.29 3.33
N LYS A 154 -8.10 -19.14 2.61
CA LYS A 154 -6.67 -19.34 2.85
C LYS A 154 -5.91 -18.08 2.46
N LEU A 155 -4.89 -17.75 3.26
CA LEU A 155 -3.96 -16.67 2.98
C LEU A 155 -3.00 -17.07 1.87
N VAL A 156 -2.62 -16.10 1.05
CA VAL A 156 -1.55 -16.17 0.06
C VAL A 156 -0.39 -15.32 0.56
N GLU A 157 0.67 -15.98 0.98
CA GLU A 157 1.90 -15.35 1.49
C GLU A 157 2.93 -15.14 0.38
N THR A 158 2.96 -16.04 -0.61
CA THR A 158 4.00 -16.05 -1.64
C THR A 158 3.36 -16.12 -3.03
N VAL A 159 3.79 -15.27 -3.96
CA VAL A 159 3.36 -15.36 -5.37
C VAL A 159 4.50 -15.87 -6.23
N LEU A 160 4.26 -16.94 -6.99
CA LEU A 160 5.22 -17.56 -7.88
C LEU A 160 4.72 -17.54 -9.31
N VAL A 161 5.58 -17.12 -10.24
CA VAL A 161 5.25 -17.10 -11.67
C VAL A 161 5.89 -18.32 -12.34
N GLY A 162 5.07 -19.31 -12.67
CA GLY A 162 5.42 -20.56 -13.32
C GLY A 162 5.67 -20.43 -14.82
N ALA A 163 6.61 -19.56 -15.22
CA ALA A 163 7.03 -19.38 -16.61
C ALA A 163 8.25 -20.25 -17.01
N MET A 164 8.79 -21.02 -16.07
CA MET A 164 9.98 -21.86 -16.23
C MET A 164 9.62 -23.34 -16.44
N THR A 165 10.62 -24.23 -16.49
CA THR A 165 10.39 -25.69 -16.55
C THR A 165 9.92 -26.24 -15.19
N PRO A 166 9.17 -27.35 -15.15
CA PRO A 166 8.72 -27.97 -13.90
C PRO A 166 9.85 -28.28 -12.91
N GLU A 167 10.99 -28.78 -13.38
CA GLU A 167 12.13 -29.14 -12.53
C GLU A 167 12.72 -27.91 -11.82
N SER A 168 12.71 -26.77 -12.51
CA SER A 168 13.14 -25.50 -11.95
C SER A 168 12.12 -24.97 -10.94
N ALA A 169 10.82 -25.12 -11.23
CA ALA A 169 9.72 -24.66 -10.40
C ALA A 169 9.66 -25.40 -9.05
N MET A 170 9.94 -26.71 -9.02
CA MET A 170 9.94 -27.52 -7.79
C MET A 170 10.79 -26.94 -6.66
N ARG A 171 11.92 -26.32 -6.99
CA ARG A 171 12.81 -25.68 -6.00
C ARG A 171 12.18 -24.49 -5.29
N TYR A 172 11.22 -23.83 -5.95
CA TYR A 172 10.49 -22.69 -5.41
C TYR A 172 9.26 -23.17 -4.63
N PHE A 173 8.49 -24.11 -5.17
CA PHE A 173 7.31 -24.67 -4.50
C PHE A 173 7.67 -25.28 -3.14
N GLN A 174 8.74 -26.08 -3.06
CA GLN A 174 9.18 -26.69 -1.80
C GLN A 174 9.61 -25.71 -0.70
N LYS A 175 9.91 -24.45 -1.04
CA LYS A 175 10.35 -23.43 -0.10
C LYS A 175 9.26 -22.43 0.25
N ALA A 176 8.27 -22.30 -0.63
CA ALA A 176 7.17 -21.39 -0.43
C ALA A 176 6.23 -21.95 0.64
N LYS A 177 5.49 -21.03 1.25
CA LYS A 177 4.37 -21.35 2.11
C LYS A 177 3.19 -20.59 1.57
N ASN A 178 2.02 -21.24 1.62
CA ASN A 178 0.75 -20.60 1.32
C ASN A 178 0.84 -19.83 -0.02
N GLU A 179 1.27 -20.52 -1.07
CA GLU A 179 1.62 -19.91 -2.35
C GLU A 179 0.46 -19.77 -3.33
N LEU A 180 0.55 -18.74 -4.17
CA LEU A 180 -0.21 -18.59 -5.40
C LEU A 180 0.73 -18.83 -6.58
N VAL A 181 0.42 -19.84 -7.40
CA VAL A 181 1.14 -20.12 -8.64
C VAL A 181 0.38 -19.52 -9.83
N ILE A 182 1.03 -18.60 -10.54
CA ILE A 182 0.52 -17.98 -11.76
C ILE A 182 1.24 -18.63 -12.96
N THR A 183 0.50 -19.27 -13.86
CA THR A 183 1.06 -19.89 -15.06
C THR A 183 0.13 -19.77 -16.27
N GLY A 184 0.61 -20.13 -17.46
CA GLY A 184 -0.19 -20.17 -18.68
C GLY A 184 -1.23 -21.28 -18.63
N GLY A 185 -2.40 -21.07 -19.25
CA GLY A 185 -3.48 -22.07 -19.25
C GLY A 185 -3.13 -23.39 -19.95
N ASP A 186 -2.10 -23.38 -20.79
CA ASP A 186 -1.53 -24.55 -21.47
C ASP A 186 -0.48 -25.30 -20.63
N ARG A 187 0.00 -24.69 -19.53
CA ARG A 187 1.06 -25.24 -18.65
C ARG A 187 0.54 -26.22 -17.62
N THR A 188 -0.08 -27.29 -18.13
CA THR A 188 -0.60 -28.39 -17.30
C THR A 188 0.53 -29.06 -16.50
N ASP A 189 1.74 -29.09 -17.05
CA ASP A 189 2.96 -29.59 -16.40
C ASP A 189 3.30 -28.83 -15.10
N ILE A 190 3.13 -27.50 -15.08
CA ILE A 190 3.36 -26.66 -13.90
C ILE A 190 2.26 -26.83 -12.87
N VAL A 191 1.00 -26.95 -13.32
CA VAL A 191 -0.14 -27.18 -12.44
C VAL A 191 0.05 -28.50 -11.67
N PHE A 192 0.44 -29.57 -12.36
CA PHE A 192 0.74 -30.84 -11.69
C PHE A 192 1.94 -30.74 -10.76
N ALA A 193 3.03 -30.09 -11.17
CA ALA A 193 4.20 -29.93 -10.31
C ALA A 193 3.89 -29.15 -9.02
N ALA A 194 3.01 -28.16 -9.07
CA ALA A 194 2.56 -27.42 -7.89
C ALA A 194 1.76 -28.34 -6.94
N LEU A 195 0.79 -29.08 -7.47
CA LEU A 195 -0.02 -30.03 -6.69
C LEU A 195 0.84 -31.15 -6.06
N GLU A 196 1.83 -31.69 -6.80
CA GLU A 196 2.75 -32.70 -6.28
C GLU A 196 3.65 -32.16 -5.15
N ALA A 197 4.00 -30.89 -5.20
CA ALA A 197 4.80 -30.24 -4.17
C ALA A 197 3.98 -29.91 -2.90
N GLY A 198 2.65 -30.05 -2.94
CA GLY A 198 1.75 -29.72 -1.84
C GLY A 198 1.38 -28.23 -1.75
N ALA A 199 1.46 -27.52 -2.88
CA ALA A 199 0.93 -26.16 -3.02
C ALA A 199 -0.61 -26.13 -2.90
#